data_AF-A0A3G9HJ20-F1
#
_entry.id   AF-A0A3G9HJ20-F1
#
_cell.length_a   1.000
_cell.length_b   1.000
_cell.length_c   1.000
_cell.angle_alpha   90.00
_cell.angle_beta   90.00
_cell.angle_gamma   90.00
#
_symmetry.space_group_name_H-M   'P 1'
#
loop_
_entity.id
_entity.type
_entity.pdbx_description
1 polymer ?
#
loop_
_entity_poly.entity_id
_entity_poly.type
_entity_poly.pdbx_seq_one_letter_code
_entity_poly.pdbx_strand_id
1 'polypeptide(L)'
;MNWLNSFKAAIVEEDERRIAELLDSMPLFNNMEDMQETLQLIAEATKKFEAKRDDLGRQMNEIDNERRYITSTSYISTTLLDVHS
;
A
#
# COMPACT_ATOMS: atom_id res chain seq x y z
N MET A 1 -27.96 -5.76 -5.15
CA MET A 1 -27.16 -5.34 -3.97
C MET A 1 -26.84 -3.86 -4.12
N ASN A 2 -26.98 -3.07 -3.05
CA ASN A 2 -26.64 -1.64 -3.07
C ASN A 2 -25.12 -1.48 -3.26
N TRP A 3 -24.69 -0.56 -4.11
CA TRP A 3 -23.26 -0.26 -4.36
C TRP A 3 -22.53 -0.01 -3.03
N LEU A 4 -23.15 0.73 -2.12
CA LEU A 4 -22.60 1.08 -0.80
C LEU A 4 -22.31 -0.15 0.06
N ASN A 5 -23.19 -1.15 0.04
CA ASN A 5 -22.97 -2.41 0.77
C ASN A 5 -21.81 -3.20 0.15
N SER A 6 -21.66 -3.13 -1.17
CA SER A 6 -20.55 -3.79 -1.88
C SER A 6 -19.23 -3.09 -1.58
N PHE A 7 -19.24 -1.77 -1.46
CA PHE A 7 -18.07 -0.97 -1.10
C PHE A 7 -17.63 -1.21 0.34
N LYS A 8 -18.57 -1.22 1.29
CA LYS A 8 -18.30 -1.61 2.69
C LYS A 8 -17.70 -3.01 2.79
N ALA A 9 -18.28 -3.99 2.07
CA ALA A 9 -17.76 -5.35 2.05
C ALA A 9 -16.31 -5.38 1.50
N ALA A 10 -16.05 -4.70 0.39
CA ALA A 10 -14.70 -4.64 -0.20
C ALA A 10 -13.67 -4.00 0.74
N ILE A 11 -14.05 -2.96 1.50
CA ILE A 11 -13.17 -2.36 2.53
C ILE A 11 -12.89 -3.34 3.68
N VAL A 12 -13.91 -4.07 4.15
CA VAL A 12 -13.74 -5.05 5.25
C VAL A 12 -12.92 -6.26 4.82
N GLU A 13 -13.10 -6.70 3.57
CA GLU A 13 -12.35 -7.80 2.96
C GLU A 13 -10.94 -7.38 2.50
N GLU A 14 -10.61 -6.10 2.58
CA GLU A 14 -9.35 -5.50 2.09
C GLU A 14 -9.07 -5.83 0.61
N ASP A 15 -10.13 -5.98 -0.19
CA ASP A 15 -10.04 -6.28 -1.62
C ASP A 15 -9.78 -5.01 -2.43
N GLU A 16 -8.52 -4.63 -2.54
CA GLU A 16 -8.07 -3.39 -3.20
C GLU A 16 -8.55 -3.28 -4.65
N ARG A 17 -8.62 -4.41 -5.39
CA ARG A 17 -9.07 -4.41 -6.78
C ARG A 17 -10.55 -4.08 -6.87
N ARG A 18 -11.35 -4.71 -6.00
CA ARG A 18 -12.78 -4.48 -5.96
C ARG A 18 -13.12 -3.08 -5.45
N ILE A 19 -12.33 -2.54 -4.53
CA ILE A 19 -12.43 -1.12 -4.12
C ILE A 19 -12.22 -0.21 -5.33
N ALA A 20 -11.17 -0.42 -6.12
CA ALA A 20 -10.88 0.39 -7.31
C ALA A 20 -12.02 0.30 -8.36
N GLU A 21 -12.49 -0.91 -8.67
CA GLU A 21 -13.60 -1.13 -9.62
C GLU A 21 -14.91 -0.43 -9.17
N LEU A 22 -15.18 -0.44 -7.86
CA LEU A 22 -16.37 0.22 -7.31
C LEU A 22 -16.24 1.74 -7.33
N LEU A 23 -15.04 2.30 -7.12
CA LEU A 23 -14.79 3.74 -7.26
C LEU A 23 -14.98 4.22 -8.71
N ASP A 24 -14.52 3.43 -9.69
CA ASP A 24 -14.70 3.75 -11.12
C ASP A 24 -16.17 3.72 -11.55
N SER A 25 -16.99 2.93 -10.86
CA SER A 25 -18.43 2.76 -11.12
C SER A 25 -19.31 3.47 -10.08
N MET A 26 -18.80 4.49 -9.40
CA MET A 26 -19.52 5.18 -8.33
C MET A 26 -20.86 5.77 -8.84
N PRO A 27 -21.99 5.41 -8.22
CA PRO A 27 -23.30 5.91 -8.64
C PRO A 27 -23.52 7.35 -8.17
N LEU A 28 -24.49 8.02 -8.78
CA LEU A 28 -25.04 9.25 -8.23
C LEU A 28 -25.89 8.91 -7.00
N PHE A 29 -25.62 9.57 -5.88
CA PHE A 29 -26.38 9.39 -4.65
C PHE A 29 -27.64 10.26 -4.67
N ASN A 30 -28.80 9.63 -4.43
CA ASN A 30 -30.09 10.33 -4.35
C ASN A 30 -30.37 10.91 -2.96
N ASN A 31 -29.55 10.52 -1.97
CA ASN A 31 -29.69 10.80 -0.56
C ASN A 31 -28.40 11.45 -0.04
N MET A 32 -28.52 12.55 0.71
CA MET A 32 -27.38 13.23 1.32
C MET A 32 -26.69 12.39 2.41
N GLU A 33 -27.44 11.55 3.12
CA GLU A 33 -26.91 10.62 4.12
C GLU A 33 -26.03 9.54 3.46
N ASP A 34 -26.50 8.90 2.38
CA ASP A 34 -25.69 7.91 1.64
C ASP A 34 -24.41 8.53 1.07
N MET A 35 -24.48 9.80 0.64
CA MET A 35 -23.33 10.55 0.16
C MET A 35 -22.32 10.83 1.27
N GLN A 36 -22.79 11.29 2.44
CA GLN A 36 -21.94 11.54 3.60
C GLN A 36 -21.29 10.26 4.12
N GLU A 37 -22.05 9.17 4.18
CA GLU A 37 -21.52 7.86 4.58
C GLU A 37 -20.46 7.38 3.60
N THR A 38 -20.71 7.50 2.29
CA THR A 38 -19.72 7.14 1.27
C THR A 38 -18.45 7.97 1.39
N LEU A 39 -18.57 9.28 1.62
CA LEU A 39 -17.43 10.18 1.80
C LEU A 39 -16.55 9.77 2.97
N GLN A 40 -17.15 9.41 4.11
CA GLN A 40 -16.43 8.92 5.28
C GLN A 40 -15.70 7.61 4.98
N LEU A 41 -16.35 6.67 4.28
CA LEU A 41 -15.75 5.39 3.91
C LEU A 41 -14.57 5.56 2.93
N ILE A 42 -14.70 6.45 1.94
CA ILE A 42 -13.62 6.76 1.01
C ILE A 42 -12.43 7.39 1.75
N ALA A 43 -12.69 8.30 2.69
CA ALA A 43 -11.64 8.91 3.49
C ALA A 43 -10.90 7.86 4.35
N GLU A 44 -11.63 6.93 4.97
CA GLU A 44 -11.03 5.84 5.73
C GLU A 44 -10.21 4.90 4.84
N ALA A 45 -10.75 4.49 3.69
CA ALA A 45 -10.04 3.67 2.71
C ALA A 45 -8.75 4.36 2.25
N THR A 46 -8.81 5.65 1.94
CA THR A 46 -7.64 6.46 1.52
C THR A 46 -6.57 6.45 2.60
N LYS A 47 -6.94 6.69 3.86
CA LYS A 47 -6.01 6.66 4.99
C LYS A 47 -5.32 5.30 5.15
N LYS A 48 -6.05 4.20 4.94
CA LYS A 48 -5.48 2.84 4.97
C LYS A 48 -4.48 2.63 3.83
N PHE A 49 -4.82 3.05 2.61
CA PHE A 49 -3.92 2.95 1.46
C PHE A 49 -2.64 3.77 1.64
N GLU A 50 -2.75 4.99 2.17
CA GLU A 50 -1.59 5.84 2.47
C GLU A 50 -0.68 5.18 3.51
N ALA A 51 -1.24 4.65 4.59
CA ALA A 51 -0.47 3.95 5.61
C ALA A 51 0.27 2.73 5.03
N LYS A 52 -0.39 1.96 4.15
CA LYS A 52 0.22 0.80 3.47
C LYS A 52 1.33 1.21 2.51
N ARG A 53 1.13 2.30 1.75
CA ARG A 53 2.15 2.88 0.86
C ARG A 53 3.38 3.30 1.66
N ASP A 54 3.19 4.00 2.77
CA ASP A 54 4.28 4.48 3.61
C ASP A 54 5.04 3.31 4.26
N ASP A 55 4.32 2.25 4.65
CA ASP A 55 4.92 1.01 5.15
C ASP A 55 5.77 0.29 4.10
N LEU A 56 5.24 0.12 2.89
CA LEU A 56 5.99 -0.42 1.76
C LEU A 56 7.24 0.41 1.46
N GLY A 57 7.13 1.75 1.53
CA GLY A 57 8.28 2.65 1.36
C GLY A 57 9.36 2.41 2.40
N ARG A 58 8.99 2.16 3.66
CA ARG A 58 9.96 1.80 4.72
C ARG A 58 10.63 0.47 4.46
N GLN A 59 9.87 -0.57 4.11
CA GLN A 59 10.41 -1.89 3.78
C GLN A 59 11.39 -1.83 2.59
N MET A 60 11.07 -1.05 1.55
CA MET A 60 11.96 -0.85 0.41
C MET A 60 13.28 -0.16 0.80
N ASN A 61 13.23 0.83 1.70
CA ASN A 61 14.43 1.48 2.21
C ASN A 61 15.30 0.53 3.04
N GLU A 62 14.68 -0.36 3.83
CA GLU A 62 15.40 -1.40 4.57
C GLU A 62 16.10 -2.37 3.62
N ILE A 63 15.41 -2.87 2.60
CA ILE A 63 15.98 -3.74 1.56
C ILE A 63 17.17 -3.06 0.86
N ASP A 64 17.05 -1.78 0.52
CA ASP A 64 18.15 -1.05 -0.11
C ASP A 64 19.36 -0.88 0.82
N ASN A 65 19.13 -0.61 2.11
CA ASN A 65 20.18 -0.54 3.11
C ASN A 65 20.89 -1.89 3.28
N GLU A 66 20.15 -2.99 3.37
CA GLU A 66 20.69 -4.35 3.46
C GLU A 66 21.52 -4.70 2.22
N ARG A 67 21.00 -4.37 1.03
CA ARG A 67 21.74 -4.56 -0.24
C ARG A 67 23.05 -3.79 -0.24
N ARG A 68 23.04 -2.52 0.21
CA ARG A 68 24.26 -1.69 0.31
C ARG A 68 25.27 -2.28 1.30
N TYR A 69 24.80 -2.83 2.42
CA TYR A 69 25.64 -3.49 3.42
C TYR A 69 26.29 -4.78 2.87
N ILE A 70 25.53 -5.65 2.22
CA ILE A 70 26.07 -6.88 1.60
C ILE A 70 27.11 -6.52 0.53
N THR A 71 26.83 -5.48 -0.24
CA THR A 71 27.72 -5.00 -1.29
C THR A 71 29.03 -4.48 -0.70
N SER A 72 28.97 -3.62 0.34
CA SER A 72 30.17 -3.07 0.98
C SER A 72 31.01 -4.14 1.69
N THR A 73 30.39 -5.13 2.31
CA THR A 73 31.10 -6.25 2.96
C THR A 73 31.73 -7.22 1.96
N SER A 74 31.12 -7.43 0.79
CA SER A 74 31.69 -8.26 -0.27
C SER A 74 33.00 -7.68 -0.83
N TYR A 75 33.10 -6.36 -0.99
CA TYR A 75 34.35 -5.69 -1.41
C TYR A 75 35.47 -5.78 -0.36
N ILE A 76 35.14 -5.81 0.93
CA ILE A 76 36.13 -5.96 2.00
C ILE A 76 36.72 -7.39 2.00
N SER A 77 35.91 -8.41 1.72
CA SER A 77 36.37 -9.81 1.69
C SER A 77 37.34 -10.10 0.54
N THR A 78 37.17 -9.48 -0.63
CA THR A 78 38.10 -9.68 -1.76
C THR A 78 39.44 -8.98 -1.54
N THR A 79 39.44 -7.83 -0.88
CA THR A 79 40.67 -7.05 -0.65
C THR A 79 41.59 -7.71 0.39
N LEU A 80 41.02 -8.45 1.36
CA LEU A 80 41.80 -9.21 2.36
C LEU A 80 42.48 -10.47 1.79
N LEU A 81 42.01 -11.02 0.67
CA LEU A 81 42.62 -12.17 0.00
C LEU A 81 43.83 -11.79 -0.88
N ASP A 82 43.88 -10.56 -1.40
CA ASP A 82 44.96 -10.09 -2.28
C ASP A 82 46.23 -9.63 -1.53
N VAL A 83 46.19 -9.50 -0.20
CA VAL A 83 47.34 -9.02 0.61
C VAL A 83 48.36 -10.12 0.96
N HIS A 84 48.21 -11.31 0.38
CA HIS A 84 49.10 -12.48 0.60
C HIS A 84 49.46 -13.20 -0.71
N SER A 85 49.83 -12.44 -1.75
CA SER A 85 50.49 -12.96 -2.96
C SER A 85 51.85 -12.30 -3.18
#